data_AF-A0A1W9W6T6-F1
#
_entry.id   AF-A0A1W9W6T6-F1
#
_cell.length_a   1.000
_cell.length_b   1.000
_cell.length_c   1.000
_cell.angle_alpha   90.00
_cell.angle_beta   90.00
_cell.angle_gamma   90.00
#
_symmetry.space_group_name_H-M   'P 1'
#
loop_
_entity.id
_entity.type
_entity.pdbx_description
1 polymer ?
#
loop_
_entity_poly.entity_id
_entity_poly.type
_entity_poly.pdbx_seq_one_letter_code
_entity_poly.pdbx_strand_id
1 'polypeptide(L)' 'GDQSFTLEKIDEIYHVKGQKIKEIVLQTYWDNEDAVEYVHIQLERIGVLPALREEGVKDGHTVFLDDMELEWMW' A
#
# COMPACT_ATOMS: atom_id res chain seq x y z
N GLY A 1 7.55 -11.41 -14.02
CA GLY A 1 8.88 -11.56 -13.42
C GLY A 1 9.23 -10.24 -12.81
N ASP A 2 9.56 -10.26 -11.53
CA ASP A 2 9.81 -9.09 -10.66
C ASP A 2 8.54 -8.34 -10.18
N GLN A 3 7.86 -8.91 -9.18
CA GLN A 3 6.99 -8.14 -8.28
C GLN A 3 7.82 -7.65 -7.09
N SER A 4 8.97 -7.04 -7.35
CA SER A 4 9.74 -6.38 -6.31
C SER A 4 9.08 -5.04 -6.00
N PHE A 5 8.47 -4.96 -4.82
CA PHE A 5 8.27 -3.68 -4.18
C PHE A 5 9.41 -3.44 -3.19
N THR A 6 9.62 -2.18 -2.86
CA THR A 6 10.47 -1.75 -1.76
C THR A 6 9.59 -1.14 -0.69
N LEU A 7 9.92 -1.39 0.56
CA LEU A 7 9.29 -0.80 1.73
C LEU A 7 10.38 -0.08 2.51
N GLU A 8 10.19 1.23 2.72
CA GLU A 8 11.06 2.06 3.53
C GLU A 8 10.23 2.73 4.62
N LYS A 9 10.73 2.70 5.86
CA LYS A 9 10.12 3.40 6.98
C LYS A 9 10.95 4.63 7.33
N ILE A 10 10.32 5.79 7.35
CA ILE A 10 10.92 7.06 7.77
C ILE A 10 10.06 7.58 8.92
N ASP A 11 10.60 7.56 10.14
CA ASP A 11 9.85 7.81 11.38
C ASP A 11 8.61 6.89 11.53
N GLU A 12 7.40 7.45 11.49
CA GLU A 12 6.12 6.72 11.55
C GLU A 12 5.43 6.59 10.19
N ILE A 13 6.13 6.95 9.10
CA ILE A 13 5.62 6.94 7.74
C ILE A 13 6.23 5.77 6.96
N TYR A 14 5.37 5.01 6.27
CA TYR A 14 5.78 3.85 5.48
C TYR A 14 5.67 4.17 3.99
N HIS A 15 6.76 4.08 3.26
CA HIS A 15 6.81 4.29 1.82
C HIS A 15 6.94 2.95 1.10
N VAL A 16 5.94 2.64 0.29
CA VAL A 16 5.89 1.41 -0.51
C VAL A 16 5.94 1.79 -1.99
N LYS A 17 7.02 1.40 -2.66
CA LYS A 17 7.27 1.73 -4.07
C LYS A 17 7.41 0.48 -4.91
N GLY A 18 6.89 0.53 -6.13
CA GLY A 18 7.06 -0.52 -7.11
C GLY A 18 6.15 -0.34 -8.30
N GLN A 19 6.55 -0.88 -9.45
CA GLN A 19 5.80 -0.72 -10.72
C GLN A 19 4.35 -1.19 -10.58
N LYS A 20 4.12 -2.30 -9.88
CA LYS A 20 2.77 -2.84 -9.70
C LYS A 20 1.91 -2.00 -8.76
N ILE A 21 2.51 -1.40 -7.73
CA ILE A 21 1.81 -0.49 -6.81
C ILE A 21 1.36 0.76 -7.57
N LYS A 22 2.25 1.34 -8.38
CA LYS A 22 1.94 2.49 -9.25
C LYS A 22 0.75 2.20 -10.18
N GLU A 23 0.73 1.02 -10.82
CA GLU A 23 -0.40 0.61 -11.66
C GLU A 23 -1.72 0.51 -10.88
N ILE A 24 -1.71 -0.13 -9.70
CA ILE A 24 -2.89 -0.29 -8.86
C ILE A 24 -3.42 1.08 -8.45
N VAL A 25 -2.54 1.93 -7.90
CA VAL A 25 -2.90 3.26 -7.40
C VAL A 25 -3.47 4.16 -8.50
N LEU A 26 -2.84 4.18 -9.67
CA LEU A 26 -3.31 4.98 -10.82
C LEU A 26 -4.66 4.53 -11.38
N GLN A 27 -4.98 3.24 -11.24
CA GLN A 27 -6.24 2.66 -11.72
C GLN A 27 -7.36 2.74 -10.67
N THR A 28 -7.04 3.14 -9.44
CA THR A 28 -8.01 3.13 -8.34
C THR A 28 -8.83 4.41 -8.34
N TYR A 29 -10.14 4.24 -8.28
CA TYR A 29 -11.07 5.34 -8.02
C TYR A 29 -11.34 5.41 -6.50
N TRP A 30 -10.59 6.26 -5.82
CA TRP A 30 -10.50 6.31 -4.35
C TRP A 30 -11.79 6.75 -3.64
N ASP A 31 -12.72 7.39 -4.35
CA ASP A 31 -14.03 7.78 -3.83
C ASP A 31 -15.07 6.63 -3.90
N ASN A 32 -14.66 5.42 -4.30
CA ASN A 32 -15.52 4.24 -4.33
C ASN A 32 -14.98 3.15 -3.41
N GLU A 33 -15.78 2.78 -2.41
CA GLU A 33 -15.45 1.78 -1.40
C GLU A 33 -15.10 0.41 -2.02
N ASP A 34 -15.82 -0.03 -3.06
CA ASP A 34 -15.54 -1.30 -3.75
C ASP A 34 -14.17 -1.29 -4.44
N ALA A 35 -13.74 -0.12 -4.95
CA ALA A 35 -12.44 0.04 -5.58
C ALA A 35 -11.32 -0.01 -4.54
N VAL A 36 -11.55 0.55 -3.35
CA VAL A 36 -10.60 0.47 -2.22
C VAL A 36 -10.45 -0.96 -1.72
N GLU A 37 -11.55 -1.73 -1.61
CA GLU A 37 -11.48 -3.15 -1.25
C GLU A 37 -10.68 -3.95 -2.30
N TYR A 38 -10.86 -3.66 -3.59
CA TYR A 38 -10.08 -4.27 -4.65
C TYR A 38 -8.57 -4.01 -4.49
N VAL A 39 -8.16 -2.79 -4.15
CA VAL A 39 -6.76 -2.44 -3.85
C VAL A 39 -6.23 -3.28 -2.71
N HIS A 40 -6.96 -3.37 -1.60
CA HIS A 40 -6.57 -4.18 -0.44
C HIS A 40 -6.30 -5.63 -0.84
N ILE A 41 -7.21 -6.25 -1.61
CA ILE A 41 -7.02 -7.62 -2.13
C ILE A 41 -5.77 -7.72 -3.02
N GLN A 42 -5.51 -6.75 -3.89
CA GLN A 42 -4.31 -6.78 -4.73
C GLN A 42 -3.03 -6.64 -3.91
N LEU A 43 -2.99 -5.73 -2.94
CA LEU A 43 -1.83 -5.50 -2.08
C LEU A 43 -1.53 -6.72 -1.20
N GLU A 44 -2.55 -7.39 -0.67
CA GLU A 44 -2.41 -8.65 0.07
C GLU A 44 -1.80 -9.73 -0.85
N ARG A 45 -2.32 -9.88 -2.06
CA ARG A 45 -1.85 -10.89 -3.03
C ARG A 45 -0.40 -10.70 -3.48
N ILE A 46 0.08 -9.47 -3.53
CA ILE A 46 1.47 -9.17 -3.90
C ILE A 46 2.40 -9.06 -2.67
N GLY A 47 1.90 -9.30 -1.46
CA GLY A 47 2.70 -9.35 -0.24
C GLY A 47 2.98 -8.00 0.43
N VAL A 48 2.38 -6.91 -0.04
CA VAL A 48 2.60 -5.56 0.54
C VAL A 48 2.00 -5.44 1.95
N LEU A 49 0.76 -5.90 2.17
CA LEU A 49 0.13 -5.79 3.49
C LEU A 49 0.84 -6.66 4.55
N PRO A 50 1.21 -7.92 4.26
CA PRO A 50 2.08 -8.68 5.16
C PRO A 50 3.38 -7.96 5.50
N ALA A 51 4.08 -7.40 4.51
CA ALA A 51 5.33 -6.67 4.76
C ALA A 51 5.14 -5.42 5.63
N LEU A 52 4.07 -4.66 5.42
CA LEU A 52 3.73 -3.51 6.28
C LEU A 52 3.43 -3.94 7.72
N ARG A 53 2.71 -5.05 7.91
CA ARG A 53 2.42 -5.62 9.23
C ARG A 53 3.71 -6.10 9.92
N GLU A 54 4.61 -6.74 9.19
CA GLU A 54 5.92 -7.17 9.71
C GLU A 54 6.81 -6.00 10.14
N GLU A 55 6.73 -4.87 9.43
CA GLU A 55 7.43 -3.62 9.75
C GLU A 55 6.77 -2.81 10.89
N GLY A 56 5.62 -3.29 11.38
CA GLY A 56 4.95 -2.74 12.55
C GLY A 56 4.07 -1.53 12.26
N VAL A 57 3.48 -1.45 11.06
CA VAL A 57 2.38 -0.50 10.79
C VAL A 57 1.24 -0.72 11.78
N LYS A 58 0.52 0.35 12.13
CA LYS A 58 -0.61 0.34 13.06
C LYS A 58 -1.69 1.26 12.52
N ASP A 59 -2.90 1.07 13.03
CA ASP A 59 -4.03 1.96 12.76
C ASP A 59 -3.66 3.42 13.04
N GLY A 60 -3.98 4.29 12.10
CA GLY A 60 -3.66 5.72 12.13
C GLY A 60 -2.26 6.09 11.63
N HIS A 61 -1.38 5.13 11.30
CA HIS A 61 -0.11 5.46 10.64
C HIS A 61 -0.32 5.87 9.17
N THR A 62 0.57 6.73 8.67
CA THR A 62 0.57 7.13 7.26
C THR A 62 1.35 6.13 6.42
N VAL A 63 0.74 5.70 5.31
CA VAL A 63 1.36 4.82 4.30
C VAL A 63 1.28 5.50 2.93
N PHE A 64 2.42 5.59 2.25
CA PHE A 64 2.52 6.02 0.87
C PHE A 64 2.60 4.81 -0.05
N LEU A 65 1.63 4.68 -0.96
CA LEU A 65 1.66 3.74 -2.08
C LEU A 65 2.05 4.52 -3.34
N ASP A 66 3.30 4.39 -3.77
CA ASP A 66 3.88 5.28 -4.78
C ASP A 66 3.69 6.77 -4.38
N ASP A 67 2.91 7.54 -5.15
CA ASP A 67 2.62 8.95 -4.88
C ASP A 67 1.31 9.16 -4.09
N MET A 68 0.60 8.09 -3.71
CA MET A 68 -0.68 8.17 -2.99
C MET A 68 -0.50 8.01 -1.48
N GLU A 69 -1.02 8.96 -0.71
CA GLU A 69 -1.04 8.92 0.75
C GLU A 69 -2.33 8.26 1.26
N LEU A 70 -2.20 7.35 2.22
CA LEU A 70 -3.31 6.67 2.88
C LEU A 70 -3.07 6.61 4.38
N GLU A 71 -4.14 6.75 5.15
CA GLU A 71 -4.15 6.37 6.55
C GLU A 71 -4.38 4.86 6.66
N TRP A 72 -3.54 4.17 7.43
CA TRP A 72 -3.68 2.74 7.65
C TRP A 72 -4.84 2.46 8.60
N MET A 73 -5.81 1.65 8.16
CA MET A 73 -7.00 1.28 8.93
C MET A 73 -7.37 -0.21 8.74
N TRP A 74 -6.36 -1.06 8.47
CA TRP A 74 -6.54 -2.47 8.02
C TRP A 74 -5.89 -3.52 8.93
#